data_AF-A0A955IIM0-F1
#
_entry.id   AF-A0A955IIM0-F1
#
_cell.length_a   1.000
_cell.length_b   1.000
_cell.length_c   1.000
_cell.angle_alpha   90.00
_cell.angle_beta   90.00
_cell.angle_gamma   90.00
#
_symmetry.space_group_name_H-M   'P 1'
#
loop_
_entity.id
_entity.type
_entity.pdbx_description
1 polymer ?
#
loop_
_entity_poly.entity_id
_entity_poly.type
_entity_poly.pdbx_seq_one_letter_code
_entity_poly.pdbx_strand_id
1 'polypeptide(L)'
;MSGKQDIPLIGPILNRIIGTRNDRFVKRYTTRTEQITALEPEMRKLDDEALRVKVKGFRDRFDKGEKLDDLQIEAFAVAREVMDRSVGIRKLFSPEHKFDPSVMPADVRAVYDKTKAEMDAKEPSQPTGDLMGNKGEIAAWVTTPIPLAIYEWARTWQEESRPPFRSRPFDVQLIGGMVLSQGKIAEMKTGE
;
A
#
# COMPACT_ATOMS: atom_id res chain seq x y z
N MET A 1 -60.24 -15.91 18.91
CA MET A 1 -59.07 -16.30 19.71
C MET A 1 -57.84 -16.18 18.83
N SER A 2 -57.07 -15.11 19.00
CA SER A 2 -55.87 -14.81 18.20
C SER A 2 -54.65 -15.37 18.93
N GLY A 3 -54.03 -16.42 18.37
CA GLY A 3 -52.80 -17.00 18.88
C GLY A 3 -51.61 -16.14 18.45
N LYS A 4 -50.95 -15.52 19.43
CA LYS A 4 -49.67 -14.84 19.24
C LYS A 4 -48.65 -15.87 18.73
N GLN A 5 -48.10 -15.64 17.53
CA GLN A 5 -46.89 -16.32 17.07
C GLN A 5 -45.71 -15.73 17.83
N ASP A 6 -45.28 -16.40 18.90
CA ASP A 6 -44.01 -16.12 19.56
C ASP A 6 -42.88 -16.49 18.61
N ILE A 7 -42.31 -15.50 17.93
CA ILE A 7 -41.01 -15.64 17.28
C ILE A 7 -40.02 -15.91 18.42
N PRO A 8 -39.34 -17.08 18.45
CA PRO A 8 -38.49 -17.41 19.57
C PRO A 8 -37.36 -16.38 19.69
N LEU A 9 -37.32 -15.68 20.83
CA LEU A 9 -36.28 -14.74 21.30
C LEU A 9 -34.85 -15.32 21.33
N ILE A 10 -34.65 -16.53 20.80
CA ILE A 10 -33.35 -17.21 20.68
C ILE A 10 -32.47 -16.52 19.62
N GLY A 11 -33.04 -15.95 18.55
CA GLY A 11 -32.25 -15.27 17.51
C GLY A 11 -31.47 -14.03 17.99
N PRO A 12 -32.09 -13.06 18.69
CA PRO A 12 -31.42 -11.85 19.17
C PRO A 12 -30.40 -12.11 20.30
N ILE A 13 -30.70 -13.06 21.19
CA ILE A 13 -29.85 -13.38 22.35
C ILE A 13 -28.59 -14.15 21.89
N LEU A 14 -28.71 -15.10 20.95
CA LEU A 14 -27.57 -15.82 20.40
C LEU A 14 -26.66 -14.92 19.55
N ASN A 15 -27.23 -13.99 18.77
CA ASN A 15 -26.47 -12.99 18.00
C ASN A 15 -25.72 -12.01 18.92
N ARG A 16 -26.24 -11.71 20.11
CA ARG A 16 -25.57 -10.86 21.12
C ARG A 16 -24.39 -11.55 21.80
N ILE A 17 -24.35 -12.89 21.79
CA ILE A 17 -23.29 -13.71 22.40
C ILE A 17 -22.21 -14.10 21.36
N ILE A 18 -22.56 -14.28 20.08
CA ILE A 18 -21.66 -14.76 19.01
C ILE A 18 -21.30 -13.64 17.99
N GLY A 19 -21.90 -12.46 18.11
CA GLY A 19 -21.80 -11.35 17.16
C GLY A 19 -22.61 -11.60 15.87
N THR A 20 -22.89 -10.55 15.10
CA THR A 20 -23.54 -10.71 13.79
C THR A 20 -22.57 -11.33 12.77
N ARG A 21 -23.09 -11.85 11.66
CA ARG A 21 -22.26 -12.29 10.52
C ARG A 21 -21.35 -11.15 10.03
N ASN A 22 -21.85 -9.92 10.05
CA ASN A 22 -21.09 -8.74 9.67
C ASN A 22 -19.96 -8.46 10.67
N ASP A 23 -20.24 -8.52 11.98
CA ASP A 23 -19.21 -8.27 13.01
C ASP A 23 -18.06 -9.27 12.91
N ARG A 24 -18.37 -10.54 12.65
CA ARG A 24 -17.33 -11.57 12.42
C ARG A 24 -16.51 -11.30 11.16
N PHE A 25 -17.17 -10.84 10.10
CA PHE A 25 -16.50 -10.47 8.85
C PHE A 25 -15.55 -9.30 9.07
N VAL A 26 -16.06 -8.19 9.64
CA VAL A 26 -15.28 -7.00 9.99
C VAL A 26 -14.09 -7.37 10.86
N LYS A 27 -14.32 -8.10 11.97
CA LYS A 27 -13.26 -8.56 12.87
C LYS A 27 -12.15 -9.32 12.14
N ARG A 28 -12.52 -10.22 11.21
CA ARG A 28 -11.53 -10.99 10.43
C ARG A 28 -10.62 -10.08 9.60
N TYR A 29 -11.17 -9.07 8.94
CA TYR A 29 -10.36 -8.15 8.14
C TYR A 29 -9.55 -7.20 9.01
N THR A 30 -10.12 -6.70 10.11
CA THR A 30 -9.39 -5.85 11.06
C THR A 30 -8.17 -6.58 11.63
N THR A 31 -8.31 -7.85 12.00
CA THR A 31 -7.15 -8.65 12.44
C THR A 31 -6.11 -8.80 11.33
N ARG A 32 -6.51 -8.99 10.06
CA ARG A 32 -5.55 -9.02 8.95
C ARG A 32 -4.87 -7.67 8.72
N THR A 33 -5.59 -6.54 8.84
CA THR A 33 -4.98 -5.21 8.70
C THR A 33 -4.00 -4.90 9.83
N GLU A 34 -4.27 -5.36 11.06
CA GLU A 34 -3.34 -5.28 12.18
C GLU A 34 -2.06 -6.08 11.89
N GLN A 35 -2.19 -7.31 11.38
CA GLN A 35 -1.04 -8.14 10.98
C GLN A 35 -0.22 -7.49 9.85
N ILE A 36 -0.89 -6.91 8.84
CA ILE A 36 -0.22 -6.16 7.77
C ILE A 36 0.54 -4.96 8.33
N THR A 37 -0.10 -4.20 9.23
CA THR A 37 0.51 -3.02 9.87
C THR A 37 1.71 -3.40 10.73
N ALA A 38 1.67 -4.56 11.39
CA ALA A 38 2.78 -5.05 12.19
C ALA A 38 4.06 -5.30 11.38
N LEU A 39 3.93 -5.56 10.06
CA LEU A 39 5.08 -5.75 9.15
C LEU A 39 5.65 -4.43 8.60
N GLU A 40 4.97 -3.30 8.79
CA GLU A 40 5.40 -2.01 8.23
C GLU A 40 6.83 -1.60 8.64
N PRO A 41 7.26 -1.74 9.92
CA PRO A 41 8.62 -1.41 10.31
C PRO A 41 9.71 -2.24 9.60
N GLU A 42 9.38 -3.47 9.19
CA GLU A 42 10.29 -4.32 8.43
C GLU A 42 10.34 -3.90 6.97
N MET A 43 9.17 -3.65 6.35
CA MET A 43 9.08 -3.24 4.95
C MET A 43 9.76 -1.90 4.68
N ARG A 44 9.64 -0.94 5.60
CA ARG A 44 10.27 0.39 5.49
C ARG A 44 11.79 0.33 5.42
N LYS A 45 12.42 -0.67 6.03
CA LYS A 45 13.88 -0.85 6.03
C LYS A 45 14.42 -1.41 4.72
N LEU A 46 13.56 -1.95 3.86
CA LEU A 46 13.95 -2.54 2.58
C LEU A 46 14.09 -1.44 1.54
N ASP A 47 15.17 -1.42 0.78
CA ASP A 47 15.25 -0.58 -0.42
C ASP A 47 14.31 -1.10 -1.52
N ASP A 48 14.18 -0.31 -2.60
CA ASP A 48 13.27 -0.64 -3.70
C ASP A 48 13.61 -1.98 -4.35
N GLU A 49 14.88 -2.39 -4.37
CA GLU A 49 15.30 -3.65 -4.96
C GLU A 49 14.95 -4.84 -4.06
N ALA A 50 15.20 -4.73 -2.76
CA ALA A 50 14.78 -5.73 -1.78
C ALA A 50 13.26 -5.94 -1.77
N LEU A 51 12.48 -4.87 -1.98
CA LEU A 51 11.02 -4.97 -2.17
C LEU A 51 10.65 -5.73 -3.46
N ARG A 52 11.36 -5.50 -4.58
CA ARG A 52 11.16 -6.31 -5.81
C ARG A 52 11.50 -7.77 -5.60
N VAL A 53 12.56 -8.07 -4.86
CA VAL A 53 12.95 -9.44 -4.51
C VAL A 53 11.86 -10.13 -3.68
N LYS A 54 11.23 -9.43 -2.73
CA LYS A 54 10.06 -9.97 -2.00
C LYS A 54 8.93 -10.37 -2.94
N VAL A 55 8.59 -9.51 -3.92
CA VAL A 55 7.54 -9.82 -4.91
C VAL A 55 7.88 -11.06 -5.74
N LYS A 56 9.12 -11.18 -6.19
CA LYS A 56 9.58 -12.40 -6.87
C LYS A 56 9.44 -13.63 -5.96
N GLY A 57 9.85 -13.51 -4.71
CA GLY A 57 9.72 -14.57 -3.71
C GLY A 57 8.27 -15.03 -3.48
N PHE A 58 7.29 -14.13 -3.51
CA PHE A 58 5.88 -14.49 -3.42
C PHE A 58 5.42 -15.33 -4.62
N ARG A 59 5.86 -14.99 -5.84
CA ARG A 59 5.56 -15.79 -7.05
C ARG A 59 6.18 -17.17 -6.95
N ASP A 60 7.46 -17.24 -6.59
CA ASP A 60 8.18 -18.52 -6.44
C ASP A 60 7.54 -19.43 -5.37
N ARG A 61 7.04 -18.85 -4.27
CA ARG A 61 6.32 -19.58 -3.21
C ARG A 61 4.96 -20.07 -3.67
N PHE A 62 4.21 -19.22 -4.39
CA PHE A 62 2.92 -19.59 -4.97
C PHE A 62 3.04 -20.73 -5.99
N ASP A 63 4.03 -20.66 -6.88
CA ASP A 63 4.29 -21.68 -7.90
C ASP A 63 4.69 -23.03 -7.26
N LYS A 64 5.22 -23.01 -6.04
CA LYS A 64 5.52 -24.20 -5.21
C LYS A 64 4.32 -24.72 -4.42
N GLY A 65 3.14 -24.11 -4.56
CA GLY A 65 1.88 -24.58 -3.98
C GLY A 65 1.47 -23.89 -2.67
N GLU A 66 2.17 -22.83 -2.24
CA GLU A 66 1.70 -22.02 -1.12
C GLU A 66 0.39 -21.29 -1.48
N LYS A 67 -0.58 -21.25 -0.56
CA LYS A 67 -1.89 -20.66 -0.84
C LYS A 67 -1.81 -19.14 -0.79
N LEU A 68 -2.59 -18.47 -1.66
CA LEU A 68 -2.70 -17.00 -1.66
C LEU A 68 -3.07 -16.43 -0.30
N ASP A 69 -3.95 -17.12 0.44
CA ASP A 69 -4.39 -16.71 1.77
C ASP A 69 -3.24 -16.63 2.79
N ASP A 70 -2.19 -17.46 2.61
CA ASP A 70 -1.00 -17.52 3.45
C ASP A 70 -0.01 -16.41 3.08
N LEU A 71 0.06 -16.05 1.79
CA LEU A 71 0.90 -14.96 1.27
C LEU A 71 0.30 -13.57 1.47
N GLN A 72 -1.02 -13.49 1.69
CA GLN A 72 -1.77 -12.23 1.61
C GLN A 72 -1.23 -11.15 2.55
N ILE A 73 -0.85 -11.50 3.78
CA ILE A 73 -0.37 -10.53 4.78
C ILE A 73 0.95 -9.88 4.33
N GLU A 74 1.94 -10.68 3.95
CA GLU A 74 3.24 -10.18 3.49
C GLU A 74 3.09 -9.40 2.17
N ALA A 75 2.27 -9.92 1.24
CA ALA A 75 2.03 -9.27 -0.05
C ALA A 75 1.38 -7.90 0.11
N PHE A 76 0.39 -7.76 0.99
CA PHE A 76 -0.27 -6.48 1.25
C PHE A 76 0.63 -5.51 2.01
N ALA A 77 1.51 -6.00 2.90
CA ALA A 77 2.50 -5.14 3.57
C ALA A 77 3.49 -4.54 2.55
N VAL A 78 4.00 -5.36 1.62
CA VAL A 78 4.85 -4.89 0.52
C VAL A 78 4.09 -3.92 -0.38
N ALA A 79 2.85 -4.25 -0.77
CA ALA A 79 2.04 -3.39 -1.63
C ALA A 79 1.77 -2.01 -0.97
N ARG A 80 1.47 -1.99 0.33
CA ARG A 80 1.24 -0.75 1.10
C ARG A 80 2.47 0.16 1.08
N GLU A 81 3.66 -0.42 1.29
CA GLU A 81 4.92 0.31 1.27
C GLU A 81 5.26 0.82 -0.14
N VAL A 82 5.15 -0.04 -1.16
CA VAL A 82 5.46 0.31 -2.55
C VAL A 82 4.52 1.38 -3.09
N MET A 83 3.24 1.39 -2.67
CA MET A 83 2.28 2.42 -3.08
C MET A 83 2.64 3.79 -2.50
N ASP A 84 2.97 3.86 -1.21
CA ASP A 84 3.40 5.12 -0.59
C ASP A 84 4.68 5.66 -1.24
N ARG A 85 5.60 4.77 -1.64
CA ARG A 85 6.82 5.15 -2.36
C ARG A 85 6.58 5.58 -3.79
N SER A 86 6.01 4.70 -4.61
CA SER A 86 6.01 4.84 -6.08
C SER A 86 4.93 5.80 -6.56
N VAL A 87 3.78 5.82 -5.89
CA VAL A 87 2.64 6.69 -6.22
C VAL A 87 2.72 8.00 -5.45
N GLY A 88 3.15 7.94 -4.18
CA GLY A 88 3.32 9.11 -3.31
C GLY A 88 4.73 9.72 -3.39
N ILE A 89 5.64 9.28 -2.53
CA ILE A 89 6.89 9.99 -2.21
C ILE A 89 7.78 10.24 -3.43
N ARG A 90 7.81 9.33 -4.41
CA ARG A 90 8.55 9.50 -5.67
C ARG A 90 8.13 10.75 -6.45
N LYS A 91 6.91 11.26 -6.23
CA LYS A 91 6.40 12.50 -6.82
C LYS A 91 7.16 13.76 -6.40
N LEU A 92 7.98 13.69 -5.34
CA LEU A 92 8.93 14.76 -5.00
C LEU A 92 9.86 15.11 -6.18
N PHE A 93 10.16 14.13 -7.05
CA PHE A 93 11.02 14.31 -8.22
C PHE A 93 10.25 14.55 -9.52
N SER A 94 8.91 14.52 -9.48
CA SER A 94 8.09 14.77 -10.67
C SER A 94 8.09 16.27 -11.00
N PRO A 95 8.38 16.66 -12.26
CA PRO A 95 8.28 18.06 -12.67
C PRO A 95 6.86 18.62 -12.60
N GLU A 96 5.84 17.75 -12.61
CA GLU A 96 4.42 18.13 -12.56
C GLU A 96 4.04 18.82 -11.24
N HIS A 97 4.60 18.36 -10.12
CA HIS A 97 4.15 18.77 -8.79
C HIS A 97 4.96 19.93 -8.18
N LYS A 98 6.02 20.38 -8.86
CA LYS A 98 6.83 21.55 -8.48
C LYS A 98 7.20 21.57 -6.98
N PHE A 99 7.66 20.43 -6.47
CA PHE A 99 8.06 20.31 -5.08
C PHE A 99 9.17 21.32 -4.74
N ASP A 100 9.04 22.00 -3.60
CA ASP A 100 10.06 22.93 -3.09
C ASP A 100 10.98 22.20 -2.09
N PRO A 101 12.22 21.86 -2.48
CA PRO A 101 13.14 21.16 -1.60
C PRO A 101 13.72 22.04 -0.49
N SER A 102 13.40 23.34 -0.40
CA SER A 102 13.85 24.22 0.69
C SER A 102 13.31 23.80 2.07
N VAL A 103 12.22 23.03 2.10
CA VAL A 103 11.61 22.50 3.32
C VAL A 103 12.37 21.31 3.91
N MET A 104 13.34 20.74 3.17
CA MET A 104 14.16 19.63 3.65
C MET A 104 15.26 20.11 4.60
N PRO A 105 15.51 19.40 5.71
CA PRO A 105 16.74 19.55 6.51
C PRO A 105 18.00 19.37 5.66
N ALA A 106 19.11 20.00 6.04
CA ALA A 106 20.31 20.08 5.21
C ALA A 106 20.91 18.69 4.85
N ASP A 107 20.86 17.74 5.78
CA ASP A 107 21.33 16.37 5.58
C ASP A 107 20.48 15.60 4.57
N VAL A 108 19.15 15.68 4.68
CA VAL A 108 18.21 15.08 3.71
C VAL A 108 18.30 15.79 2.36
N ARG A 109 18.44 17.11 2.38
CA ARG A 109 18.54 17.94 1.18
C ARG A 109 19.74 17.56 0.32
N ALA A 110 20.90 17.31 0.95
CA ALA A 110 22.08 16.83 0.23
C ALA A 110 21.85 15.48 -0.48
N VAL A 111 21.12 14.57 0.16
CA VAL A 111 20.74 13.27 -0.44
C VAL A 111 19.76 13.47 -1.60
N TYR A 112 18.77 14.36 -1.43
CA TYR A 112 17.83 14.71 -2.48
C TYR A 112 18.52 15.33 -3.70
N ASP A 113 19.36 16.34 -3.49
CA ASP A 113 20.05 17.04 -4.59
C ASP A 113 20.97 16.09 -5.37
N LYS A 114 21.68 15.19 -4.68
CA LYS A 114 22.47 14.14 -5.33
C LYS A 114 21.58 13.20 -6.16
N THR A 115 20.50 12.69 -5.57
CA THR A 115 19.56 11.79 -6.25
C THR A 115 18.93 12.46 -7.47
N LYS A 116 18.56 13.73 -7.34
CA LYS A 116 18.01 14.53 -8.42
C LYS A 116 19.03 14.76 -9.53
N ALA A 117 20.27 15.08 -9.21
CA ALA A 117 21.33 15.22 -10.21
C ALA A 117 21.57 13.91 -11.00
N GLU A 118 21.53 12.76 -10.31
CA GLU A 118 21.60 11.43 -10.96
C GLU A 118 20.40 11.15 -11.87
N MET A 119 19.20 11.61 -11.50
CA MET A 119 18.00 11.50 -12.35
C MET A 119 18.09 12.42 -13.57
N ASP A 120 18.49 13.68 -13.36
CA ASP A 120 18.57 14.69 -14.43
C ASP A 120 19.68 14.37 -15.45
N ALA A 121 20.72 13.65 -15.04
CA ALA A 121 21.80 13.19 -15.92
C ALA A 121 21.43 11.94 -16.75
N LYS A 122 20.28 11.31 -16.49
CA LYS A 122 19.82 10.12 -17.22
C LYS A 122 18.78 10.50 -18.26
N GLU A 123 19.03 10.07 -19.49
CA GLU A 123 18.04 10.20 -20.56
C GLU A 123 16.78 9.38 -20.25
N PRO A 124 15.59 9.84 -20.69
CA PRO A 124 14.40 9.03 -20.70
C PRO A 124 14.63 7.69 -21.41
N SER A 125 14.00 6.63 -20.91
CA SER A 125 14.21 5.26 -21.41
C SER A 125 12.92 4.71 -22.02
N GLN A 126 13.03 3.76 -22.94
CA GLN A 126 11.86 3.05 -23.44
C GLN A 126 11.25 2.19 -22.31
N PRO A 127 9.92 2.03 -22.24
CA PRO A 127 9.31 1.22 -21.20
C PRO A 127 9.70 -0.26 -21.30
N THR A 128 10.23 -0.81 -20.21
CA THR A 128 10.64 -2.22 -20.12
C THR A 128 10.12 -2.89 -18.85
N GLY A 129 10.07 -4.22 -18.82
CA GLY A 129 9.66 -4.98 -17.63
C GLY A 129 8.26 -4.58 -17.15
N ASP A 130 8.15 -4.22 -15.87
CA ASP A 130 6.89 -3.80 -15.24
C ASP A 130 6.30 -2.50 -15.82
N LEU A 131 7.08 -1.75 -16.63
CA LEU A 131 6.62 -0.53 -17.28
C LEU A 131 6.17 -0.76 -18.73
N MET A 132 6.25 -2.00 -19.25
CA MET A 132 5.72 -2.29 -20.58
C MET A 132 4.24 -1.92 -20.69
N GLY A 133 3.86 -1.29 -21.80
CA GLY A 133 2.49 -0.80 -22.04
C GLY A 133 2.28 0.69 -21.74
N ASN A 134 3.23 1.36 -21.09
CA ASN A 134 3.23 2.82 -21.00
C ASN A 134 3.40 3.45 -22.39
N LYS A 135 2.74 4.59 -22.63
CA LYS A 135 2.91 5.36 -23.86
C LYS A 135 4.08 6.35 -23.70
N GLY A 136 4.98 6.38 -24.67
CA GLY A 136 6.11 7.30 -24.68
C GLY A 136 7.27 6.84 -23.79
N GLU A 137 8.25 7.72 -23.64
CA GLU A 137 9.45 7.43 -22.85
C GLU A 137 9.20 7.57 -21.35
N ILE A 138 9.91 6.76 -20.59
CA ILE A 138 9.91 6.76 -19.13
C ILE A 138 11.00 7.71 -18.65
N ALA A 139 10.60 8.80 -18.02
CA ALA A 139 11.52 9.73 -17.38
C ALA A 139 12.33 9.04 -16.26
N ALA A 140 13.60 9.42 -16.12
CA ALA A 140 14.53 8.76 -15.20
C ALA A 140 14.10 8.81 -13.72
N TRP A 141 13.33 9.81 -13.30
CA TRP A 141 12.82 9.90 -11.92
C TRP A 141 11.79 8.80 -11.59
N VAL A 142 11.21 8.13 -12.59
CA VAL A 142 10.28 7.00 -12.40
C VAL A 142 11.04 5.73 -12.03
N THR A 143 12.24 5.54 -12.57
CA THR A 143 13.01 4.28 -12.46
C THR A 143 14.21 4.37 -11.54
N THR A 144 14.74 5.57 -11.29
CA THR A 144 15.93 5.74 -10.45
C THR A 144 15.63 5.36 -9.00
N PRO A 145 16.45 4.50 -8.35
CA PRO A 145 16.30 4.19 -6.93
C PRO A 145 16.38 5.45 -6.06
N ILE A 146 15.52 5.53 -5.05
CA ILE A 146 15.51 6.64 -4.09
C ILE A 146 16.09 6.14 -2.76
N PRO A 147 17.05 6.85 -2.16
CA PRO A 147 17.58 6.49 -0.84
C PRO A 147 16.52 6.50 0.26
N LEU A 148 16.59 5.54 1.18
CA LEU A 148 15.63 5.40 2.30
C LEU A 148 15.46 6.67 3.14
N ALA A 149 16.52 7.47 3.29
CA ALA A 149 16.47 8.72 4.04
C ALA A 149 15.41 9.69 3.51
N ILE A 150 15.19 9.73 2.18
CA ILE A 150 14.16 10.58 1.57
C ILE A 150 12.77 10.05 1.89
N TYR A 151 12.59 8.73 1.85
CA TYR A 151 11.32 8.10 2.24
C TYR A 151 10.99 8.38 3.70
N GLU A 152 11.91 8.16 4.63
CA GLU A 152 11.68 8.41 6.05
C GLU A 152 11.39 9.88 6.33
N TRP A 153 12.17 10.80 5.75
CA TRP A 153 11.92 12.22 5.92
C TRP A 153 10.54 12.63 5.40
N ALA A 154 10.13 12.18 4.20
CA ALA A 154 8.84 12.53 3.63
C ALA A 154 7.67 12.14 4.56
N ARG A 155 7.83 11.06 5.35
CA ARG A 155 6.84 10.63 6.33
C ARG A 155 6.78 11.49 7.58
N THR A 156 7.90 12.11 7.96
CA THR A 156 7.93 13.10 9.06
C THR A 156 7.41 14.46 8.62
N TRP A 157 7.58 14.81 7.34
CA TRP A 157 7.12 16.08 6.80
C TRP A 157 5.62 16.08 6.50
N GLN A 158 5.12 15.00 5.89
CA GLN A 158 3.70 14.76 5.68
C GLN A 158 3.28 13.54 6.50
N GLU A 159 2.88 13.76 7.74
CA GLU A 159 2.42 12.68 8.63
C GLU A 159 1.18 11.98 8.05
N GLU A 160 0.23 12.77 7.53
CA GLU A 160 -0.96 12.26 6.88
C GLU A 160 -0.70 11.75 5.47
N SER A 161 -1.35 10.64 5.11
CA SER A 161 -1.30 10.08 3.76
C SER A 161 -2.18 10.87 2.81
N ARG A 162 -1.64 11.92 2.19
CA ARG A 162 -2.35 12.78 1.24
C ARG A 162 -1.58 12.95 -0.08
N PRO A 163 -2.27 12.89 -1.24
CA PRO A 163 -1.66 13.24 -2.52
C PRO A 163 -1.14 14.69 -2.54
N PRO A 164 -0.12 15.00 -3.35
CA PRO A 164 0.54 14.09 -4.28
C PRO A 164 1.74 13.33 -3.69
N PHE A 165 2.22 13.70 -2.49
CA PHE A 165 3.52 13.24 -1.98
C PHE A 165 3.43 12.06 -0.99
N ARG A 166 2.24 11.70 -0.54
CA ARG A 166 1.98 10.46 0.21
C ARG A 166 0.81 9.71 -0.42
N SER A 167 0.93 8.38 -0.42
CA SER A 167 -0.12 7.50 -0.92
C SER A 167 -0.06 6.15 -0.20
N ARG A 168 0.11 6.18 1.12
CA ARG A 168 0.00 5.02 2.00
C ARG A 168 -1.47 4.60 2.06
N PRO A 169 -1.84 3.39 1.60
CA PRO A 169 -3.21 2.92 1.71
C PRO A 169 -3.71 2.95 3.15
N PHE A 170 -4.96 3.37 3.38
CA PHE A 170 -5.64 3.26 4.67
C PHE A 170 -6.04 1.81 4.97
N ASP A 171 -6.33 1.50 6.23
CA ASP A 171 -6.73 0.14 6.60
C ASP A 171 -7.99 -0.31 5.84
N VAL A 172 -8.97 0.59 5.67
CA VAL A 172 -10.18 0.32 4.88
C VAL A 172 -9.88 0.01 3.41
N GLN A 173 -8.85 0.61 2.82
CA GLN A 173 -8.40 0.30 1.46
C GLN A 173 -7.74 -1.08 1.38
N LEU A 174 -7.00 -1.49 2.41
CA LEU A 174 -6.48 -2.87 2.51
C LEU A 174 -7.63 -3.87 2.64
N ILE A 175 -8.68 -3.55 3.40
CA ILE A 175 -9.90 -4.38 3.48
C ILE A 175 -10.53 -4.51 2.10
N GLY A 176 -10.72 -3.40 1.38
CA GLY A 176 -11.22 -3.40 0.01
C GLY A 176 -10.40 -4.31 -0.90
N GLY A 177 -9.07 -4.16 -0.89
CA GLY A 177 -8.17 -5.01 -1.67
C GLY A 177 -8.28 -6.49 -1.31
N MET A 178 -8.38 -6.83 -0.02
CA MET A 178 -8.56 -8.22 0.42
C MET A 178 -9.91 -8.80 -0.04
N VAL A 179 -10.99 -8.01 0.01
CA VAL A 179 -12.31 -8.41 -0.49
C VAL A 179 -12.28 -8.67 -2.00
N LEU A 180 -11.67 -7.76 -2.77
CA LEU A 180 -11.49 -7.91 -4.23
C LEU A 180 -10.70 -9.16 -4.59
N SER A 181 -9.61 -9.45 -3.84
CA SER A 181 -8.79 -10.64 -4.06
C SER A 181 -9.55 -11.97 -3.87
N GLN A 182 -10.68 -11.95 -3.16
CA GLN A 182 -11.57 -13.10 -2.96
C GLN A 182 -12.66 -13.21 -4.03
N GLY A 183 -12.60 -12.41 -5.10
CA GLY A 183 -13.63 -12.38 -6.15
C GLY A 183 -14.97 -11.79 -5.70
N LYS A 184 -14.94 -10.88 -4.71
CA LYS A 184 -16.13 -10.21 -4.16
C LYS A 184 -16.13 -8.72 -4.48
N ILE A 185 -17.30 -8.10 -4.34
CA ILE A 185 -17.46 -6.66 -4.49
C ILE A 185 -17.10 -5.98 -3.15
N ALA A 186 -16.16 -5.04 -3.20
CA ALA A 186 -15.87 -4.13 -2.09
C ALA A 186 -16.66 -2.82 -2.31
N GLU A 187 -17.74 -2.63 -1.56
CA GLU A 187 -18.48 -1.37 -1.57
C GLU A 187 -17.74 -0.34 -0.70
N MET A 188 -17.14 0.65 -1.34
CA MET A 188 -16.42 1.77 -0.70
C MET A 188 -17.06 3.07 -1.17
N LYS A 189 -17.18 4.06 -0.28
CA LYS A 189 -17.79 5.35 -0.64
C LYS A 189 -16.89 6.11 -1.62
N THR A 190 -17.49 6.98 -2.43
CA THR A 190 -16.71 7.90 -3.27
C THR A 190 -15.73 8.71 -2.41
N GLY A 191 -14.44 8.66 -2.77
CA GLY A 191 -13.36 9.31 -2.02
C GLY A 191 -12.55 8.35 -1.13
N GLU A 192 -12.98 7.10 -0.98
CA GLU A 192 -12.25 6.01 -0.33
C GLU A 192 -11.38 5.20 -1.31
#